data_AF-A0A672ST22-F1
#
_entry.id   AF-A0A672ST22-F1
#
_cell.length_a   1.000
_cell.length_b   1.000
_cell.length_c   1.000
_cell.angle_alpha   90.00
_cell.angle_beta   90.00
_cell.angle_gamma   90.00
#
_symmetry.space_group_name_H-M   'P 1'
#
loop_
_entity.id
_entity.type
_entity.pdbx_description
1 polymer ?
#
loop_
_entity_poly.entity_id
_entity_poly.type
_entity_poly.pdbx_seq_one_letter_code
_entity_poly.pdbx_strand_id
1 'polypeptide(L)'
;QLPILSRRRPEVAFVGGREEVKFRDVRLFLVERRMGKSRRNFLSNLARSKGFCVDDALRYVTQKTTQWMTPETHDKHVLHISWFTESMSAGRPVPVEIRHYIQEISECGSSSRVEEILNDERYRTMKLFSSVFGVGPKTAENWFCRGLRTFAERMSEPSVRLNRMQTAGFLFYEDISKPVSRTEASALKIIVEEAVICVNPSATVSITGGFRR
;
A
#
# COMPACT_ATOMS: atom_id res chain seq x y z
N GLN A 1 3.83 -6.45 45.17
CA GLN A 1 4.48 -6.74 43.88
C GLN A 1 4.58 -8.25 43.77
N LEU A 2 3.91 -8.85 42.79
CA LEU A 2 3.94 -10.30 42.54
C LEU A 2 4.65 -10.52 41.19
N PRO A 3 5.62 -11.46 41.11
CA PRO A 3 6.43 -11.63 39.91
C PRO A 3 5.64 -12.31 38.79
N ILE A 4 5.72 -11.73 37.59
CA ILE A 4 5.15 -12.27 36.37
C ILE A 4 5.99 -13.48 35.94
N LEU A 5 5.43 -14.68 36.08
CA LEU A 5 6.00 -15.92 35.54
C LEU A 5 5.98 -15.83 34.00
N SER A 6 7.14 -15.52 33.42
CA SER A 6 7.40 -15.64 31.99
C SER A 6 7.28 -17.12 31.58
N ARG A 7 6.16 -17.44 30.93
CA ARG A 7 5.90 -18.77 30.36
C ARG A 7 6.82 -18.94 29.15
N ARG A 8 7.93 -19.67 29.33
CA ARG A 8 8.86 -20.06 28.25
C ARG A 8 8.06 -20.70 27.11
N ARG A 9 8.18 -20.15 25.89
CA ARG A 9 7.68 -20.79 24.67
C ARG A 9 8.67 -21.88 24.24
N PRO A 10 8.18 -23.05 23.79
CA PRO A 10 9.05 -24.12 23.31
C PRO A 10 9.79 -23.67 22.04
N GLU A 11 11.11 -23.82 22.07
CA GLU A 11 12.01 -23.62 20.95
C GLU A 11 11.82 -24.82 20.00
N VAL A 12 11.10 -24.60 18.89
CA VAL A 12 10.98 -25.62 17.84
C VAL A 12 12.22 -25.48 16.96
N ALA A 13 13.20 -26.34 17.18
CA ALA A 13 14.36 -26.48 16.33
C ALA A 13 13.92 -27.01 14.95
N PHE A 14 14.09 -26.22 13.90
CA PHE A 14 13.85 -26.64 12.53
C PHE A 14 15.16 -27.13 11.91
N VAL A 15 15.21 -28.43 11.61
CA VAL A 15 16.33 -29.08 10.92
C VAL A 15 16.26 -28.71 9.44
N GLY A 16 17.33 -28.09 8.92
CA GLY A 16 17.47 -27.66 7.53
C GLY A 16 17.61 -28.81 6.54
N GLY A 17 16.52 -29.52 6.26
CA GLY A 17 16.39 -30.40 5.10
C GLY A 17 15.87 -29.63 3.89
N ARG A 18 16.36 -29.94 2.69
CA ARG A 18 15.79 -29.41 1.43
C ARG A 18 14.32 -29.81 1.35
N GLU A 19 13.41 -28.86 1.57
CA GLU A 19 11.97 -29.10 1.54
C GLU A 19 11.52 -29.40 0.10
N GLU A 20 11.08 -30.63 -0.14
CA GLU A 20 10.56 -31.06 -1.43
C GLU A 20 9.19 -30.41 -1.68
N VAL A 21 9.05 -29.67 -2.78
CA VAL A 21 7.79 -29.03 -3.16
C VAL A 21 6.83 -30.10 -3.70
N LYS A 22 5.84 -30.46 -2.88
CA LYS A 22 4.82 -31.47 -3.17
C LYS A 22 3.67 -30.94 -4.03
N PHE A 23 3.29 -29.67 -3.84
CA PHE A 23 2.13 -29.06 -4.49
C PHE A 23 2.60 -28.00 -5.49
N ARG A 24 2.99 -28.43 -6.69
CA ARG A 24 3.48 -27.53 -7.76
C ARG A 24 2.36 -26.78 -8.47
N ASP A 25 1.15 -27.36 -8.48
CA ASP A 25 -0.03 -26.80 -9.13
C ASP A 25 -0.67 -25.66 -8.34
N VAL A 26 -0.25 -25.47 -7.08
CA VAL A 26 -0.75 -24.42 -6.19
C VAL A 26 0.41 -23.54 -5.76
N ARG A 27 0.38 -22.27 -6.19
CA ARG A 27 1.35 -21.25 -5.78
C ARG A 27 0.71 -20.30 -4.78
N LEU A 28 1.32 -20.20 -3.59
CA LEU A 28 0.88 -19.32 -2.53
C LEU A 28 1.60 -17.98 -2.60
N PHE A 29 0.81 -16.91 -2.43
CA PHE A 29 1.30 -15.55 -2.29
C PHE A 29 0.80 -14.98 -0.96
N LEU A 30 1.70 -14.69 -0.02
CA LEU A 30 1.35 -14.09 1.27
C LEU A 30 1.49 -12.56 1.19
N VAL A 31 0.35 -11.86 1.23
CA VAL A 31 0.31 -10.40 1.05
C VAL A 31 0.60 -9.66 2.37
N GLU A 32 1.58 -8.75 2.37
CA GLU A 32 2.11 -8.07 3.57
C GLU A 32 1.21 -6.99 4.20
N ARG A 33 0.01 -6.73 3.67
CA ARG A 33 -0.79 -5.51 3.97
C ARG A 33 -0.94 -5.18 5.47
N ARG A 34 -0.99 -6.21 6.34
CA ARG A 34 -0.90 -6.10 7.81
C ARG A 34 0.00 -7.16 8.45
N MET A 35 0.79 -7.86 7.64
CA MET A 35 1.63 -8.97 8.10
C MET A 35 3.08 -8.50 8.17
N GLY A 36 3.58 -8.27 9.39
CA GLY A 36 4.98 -7.93 9.59
C GLY A 36 5.94 -9.04 9.14
N LYS A 37 7.18 -8.68 8.78
CA LYS A 37 8.21 -9.56 8.22
C LYS A 37 8.38 -10.89 8.98
N SER A 38 8.37 -10.85 10.32
CA SER A 38 8.52 -12.07 11.13
C SER A 38 7.36 -13.05 10.96
N ARG A 39 6.11 -12.54 10.93
CA ARG A 39 4.92 -13.39 10.73
C ARG A 39 4.88 -13.95 9.32
N ARG A 40 5.26 -13.14 8.32
CA ARG A 40 5.39 -13.60 6.93
C ARG A 40 6.41 -14.71 6.81
N ASN A 41 7.64 -14.51 7.30
CA ASN A 41 8.69 -15.52 7.27
C ASN A 41 8.25 -16.82 7.95
N PHE A 42 7.60 -16.72 9.10
CA PHE A 42 7.05 -17.88 9.80
C PHE A 42 6.03 -18.64 8.93
N LEU A 43 5.07 -17.95 8.33
CA LEU A 43 4.03 -18.59 7.51
C LEU A 43 4.59 -19.13 6.18
N SER A 44 5.54 -18.42 5.54
CA SER A 44 6.23 -18.91 4.35
C SER A 44 7.00 -20.19 4.64
N ASN A 45 7.78 -20.21 5.73
CA ASN A 45 8.53 -21.40 6.12
C ASN A 45 7.60 -22.54 6.55
N LEU A 46 6.52 -22.24 7.27
CA LEU A 46 5.52 -23.24 7.64
C LEU A 46 4.89 -23.89 6.39
N ALA A 47 4.53 -23.09 5.39
CA ALA A 47 3.95 -23.60 4.16
C ALA A 47 4.95 -24.45 3.36
N ARG A 48 6.20 -24.01 3.22
CA ARG A 48 7.25 -24.79 2.53
C ARG A 48 7.56 -26.11 3.26
N SER A 49 7.55 -26.11 4.60
CA SER A 49 7.70 -27.33 5.42
C SER A 49 6.60 -28.36 5.20
N LYS A 50 5.43 -27.89 4.74
CA LYS A 50 4.29 -28.72 4.36
C LYS A 50 4.25 -29.07 2.86
N GLY A 51 5.25 -28.64 2.09
CA GLY A 51 5.39 -28.95 0.67
C GLY A 51 4.68 -27.98 -0.28
N PHE A 52 4.21 -26.82 0.20
CA PHE A 52 3.59 -25.80 -0.64
C PHE A 52 4.65 -24.94 -1.35
N CYS A 53 4.34 -24.54 -2.58
CA CYS A 53 5.13 -23.55 -3.29
C CYS A 53 4.74 -22.13 -2.82
N VAL A 54 5.69 -21.40 -2.22
CA VAL A 54 5.46 -20.01 -1.76
C VAL A 54 6.34 -19.06 -2.56
N ASP A 55 5.70 -18.11 -3.23
CA ASP A 55 6.36 -17.08 -4.01
C ASP A 55 6.48 -15.78 -3.19
N ASP A 56 7.71 -15.28 -3.10
CA ASP A 56 8.03 -14.10 -2.31
C ASP A 56 7.97 -12.77 -3.10
N ALA A 57 7.60 -12.83 -4.38
CA ALA A 57 7.65 -11.70 -5.31
C ALA A 57 6.69 -10.54 -4.97
N LEU A 58 5.59 -10.78 -4.26
CA LEU A 58 4.65 -9.71 -3.89
C LEU A 58 5.19 -8.87 -2.72
N ARG A 59 6.04 -7.90 -3.04
CA ARG A 59 6.63 -7.00 -2.04
C ARG A 59 5.73 -5.83 -1.66
N TYR A 60 4.79 -5.38 -2.51
CA TYR A 60 3.94 -4.22 -2.21
C TYR A 60 2.63 -4.26 -3.01
N VAL A 61 1.48 -4.17 -2.33
CA VAL A 61 0.22 -3.76 -2.99
C VAL A 61 0.18 -2.24 -2.97
N THR A 62 0.58 -1.61 -4.08
CA THR A 62 0.39 -0.18 -4.26
C THR A 62 -1.10 0.16 -4.21
N GLN A 63 -1.44 1.08 -3.32
CA GLN A 63 -2.75 1.69 -3.19
C GLN A 63 -3.11 2.37 -4.53
N LYS A 64 -4.25 2.00 -5.11
CA LYS A 64 -4.63 2.10 -6.53
C LYS A 64 -4.03 0.98 -7.38
N THR A 65 -4.83 -0.05 -7.61
CA THR A 65 -5.35 -0.39 -8.96
C THR A 65 -5.99 -1.78 -8.93
N THR A 66 -7.18 -1.89 -9.52
CA THR A 66 -7.78 -3.10 -10.10
C THR A 66 -6.98 -3.66 -11.30
N GLN A 67 -5.70 -3.28 -11.42
CA GLN A 67 -4.78 -3.58 -12.52
C GLN A 67 -3.84 -4.74 -12.17
N TRP A 68 -4.34 -5.71 -11.39
CA TRP A 68 -3.68 -7.02 -11.20
C TRP A 68 -4.40 -8.13 -11.99
N MET A 69 -5.50 -7.78 -12.66
CA MET A 69 -6.18 -8.61 -13.65
C MET A 69 -5.53 -8.40 -15.03
N THR A 70 -4.24 -8.70 -15.17
CA THR A 70 -3.68 -8.97 -16.51
C THR A 70 -3.91 -10.45 -16.84
N PRO A 71 -4.39 -10.78 -18.05
CA PRO A 71 -4.80 -12.12 -18.42
C PRO A 71 -3.56 -12.95 -18.82
N GLU A 72 -2.87 -13.50 -17.83
CA GLU A 72 -1.93 -14.60 -18.05
C GLU A 72 -2.40 -15.84 -17.29
N THR A 73 -3.29 -16.58 -17.96
CA THR A 73 -3.51 -18.05 -17.96
C THR A 73 -3.51 -18.86 -16.66
N HIS A 74 -3.70 -18.25 -15.49
CA HIS A 74 -3.90 -18.99 -14.24
C HIS A 74 -5.08 -18.39 -13.47
N ASP A 75 -5.95 -19.27 -12.97
CA ASP A 75 -7.07 -18.94 -12.10
C ASP A 75 -6.53 -18.45 -10.75
N LYS A 76 -6.51 -17.13 -10.55
CA LYS A 76 -5.94 -16.46 -9.37
C LYS A 76 -7.05 -16.17 -8.36
N HIS A 77 -6.95 -16.77 -7.18
CA HIS A 77 -7.92 -16.60 -6.09
C HIS A 77 -7.39 -15.73 -4.95
N VAL A 78 -8.19 -14.77 -4.49
CA VAL A 78 -7.88 -13.97 -3.28
C VAL A 78 -8.69 -14.54 -2.11
N LEU A 79 -7.97 -15.22 -1.21
CA LEU A 79 -8.59 -16.00 -0.14
C LEU A 79 -8.31 -15.40 1.24
N HIS A 80 -9.27 -15.59 2.14
CA HIS A 80 -9.10 -15.36 3.57
C HIS A 80 -8.10 -16.38 4.15
N ILE A 81 -7.45 -16.01 5.26
CA ILE A 81 -6.43 -16.85 5.91
C ILE A 81 -6.96 -18.21 6.39
N SER A 82 -8.29 -18.36 6.53
CA SER A 82 -8.94 -19.61 6.90
C SER A 82 -8.59 -20.75 5.95
N TRP A 83 -8.62 -20.52 4.63
CA TRP A 83 -8.23 -21.53 3.64
C TRP A 83 -6.80 -22.01 3.84
N PHE A 84 -5.89 -21.07 4.15
CA PHE A 84 -4.49 -21.39 4.43
C PHE A 84 -4.40 -22.27 5.69
N THR A 85 -5.08 -21.91 6.77
CA THR A 85 -5.06 -22.71 8.01
C THR A 85 -5.69 -24.09 7.84
N GLU A 86 -6.78 -24.20 7.07
CA GLU A 86 -7.43 -25.48 6.77
C GLU A 86 -6.53 -26.38 5.91
N SER A 87 -5.89 -25.81 4.89
CA SER A 87 -4.90 -26.52 4.06
C SER A 87 -3.69 -27.00 4.86
N MET A 88 -3.20 -26.18 5.79
CA MET A 88 -2.11 -26.58 6.70
C MET A 88 -2.54 -27.70 7.65
N SER A 89 -3.77 -27.66 8.15
CA SER A 89 -4.34 -28.71 9.01
C SER A 89 -4.53 -30.03 8.25
N ALA A 90 -5.03 -29.96 7.02
CA ALA A 90 -5.23 -31.11 6.14
C ALA A 90 -3.93 -31.68 5.53
N GLY A 91 -2.82 -30.94 5.65
CA GLY A 91 -1.52 -31.28 5.05
C GLY A 91 -1.50 -31.24 3.52
N ARG A 92 -2.52 -30.65 2.89
CA ARG A 92 -2.69 -30.52 1.44
C ARG A 92 -3.59 -29.33 1.12
N PRO A 93 -3.49 -28.72 -0.08
CA PRO A 93 -4.44 -27.71 -0.52
C PRO A 93 -5.87 -28.27 -0.48
N VAL A 94 -6.77 -27.63 0.28
CA VAL A 94 -8.20 -27.98 0.27
C VAL A 94 -8.89 -27.30 -0.92
N PRO A 95 -9.99 -27.86 -1.46
CA PRO A 95 -10.79 -27.18 -2.47
C PRO A 95 -11.20 -25.78 -2.01
N VAL A 96 -11.13 -24.81 -2.92
CA VAL A 96 -11.60 -23.45 -2.64
C VAL A 96 -13.13 -23.48 -2.58
N GLU A 97 -13.68 -22.84 -1.56
CA GLU A 97 -15.13 -22.76 -1.30
C GLU A 97 -15.50 -21.29 -1.07
N ILE A 98 -16.77 -20.93 -1.15
CA ILE A 98 -17.23 -19.54 -1.02
C ILE A 98 -16.75 -18.91 0.30
N ARG A 99 -16.80 -19.65 1.42
CA ARG A 99 -16.30 -19.22 2.75
C ARG A 99 -14.81 -18.89 2.80
N HIS A 100 -14.04 -19.34 1.80
CA HIS A 100 -12.61 -19.10 1.70
C HIS A 100 -12.30 -17.77 1.03
N TYR A 101 -13.24 -17.15 0.31
CA TYR A 101 -13.02 -15.83 -0.26
C TYR A 101 -13.10 -14.75 0.82
N ILE A 102 -12.40 -13.64 0.60
CA ILE A 102 -12.57 -12.44 1.44
C ILE A 102 -13.95 -11.87 1.12
N GLN A 103 -14.94 -12.28 1.92
CA GLN A 103 -16.36 -12.19 1.63
C GLN A 103 -16.82 -10.77 1.26
N GLU A 104 -16.34 -9.73 1.96
CA GLU A 104 -16.67 -8.33 1.63
C GLU A 104 -16.31 -7.95 0.18
N ILE A 105 -15.10 -8.29 -0.27
CA ILE A 105 -14.62 -7.90 -1.61
C ILE A 105 -15.19 -8.83 -2.68
N SER A 106 -15.47 -10.09 -2.33
CA SER A 106 -15.97 -11.10 -3.27
C SER A 106 -17.45 -10.92 -3.63
N GLU A 107 -18.28 -10.47 -2.69
CA GLU A 107 -19.73 -10.35 -2.91
C GLU A 107 -20.13 -8.94 -3.39
N CYS A 108 -19.45 -7.88 -2.90
CA CYS A 108 -19.83 -6.50 -3.18
C CYS A 108 -18.81 -5.70 -4.00
N GLY A 109 -17.59 -6.24 -4.23
CA GLY A 109 -16.49 -5.48 -4.84
C GLY A 109 -15.98 -4.30 -3.99
N SER A 110 -16.58 -4.08 -2.81
CA SER A 110 -16.31 -2.98 -1.89
C SER A 110 -16.28 -3.48 -0.45
N SER A 111 -15.72 -2.69 0.46
CA SER A 111 -15.70 -3.00 1.89
C SER A 111 -16.50 -1.93 2.60
N SER A 112 -17.53 -2.33 3.35
CA SER A 112 -18.40 -1.42 4.12
C SER A 112 -17.58 -0.52 5.03
N ARG A 113 -16.53 -1.05 5.66
CA ARG A 113 -15.59 -0.27 6.48
C ARG A 113 -14.82 0.77 5.66
N VAL A 114 -14.44 0.45 4.43
CA VAL A 114 -13.79 1.41 3.53
C VAL A 114 -14.77 2.49 3.11
N GLU A 115 -16.01 2.11 2.78
CA GLU A 115 -17.07 3.07 2.43
C GLU A 115 -17.38 4.02 3.59
N GLU A 116 -17.49 3.52 4.83
CA GLU A 116 -17.63 4.33 6.04
C GLU A 116 -16.50 5.37 6.16
N ILE A 117 -15.24 4.94 5.99
CA ILE A 117 -14.09 5.86 6.07
C ILE A 117 -14.10 6.86 4.91
N LEU A 118 -14.46 6.43 3.70
CA LEU A 118 -14.60 7.34 2.56
C LEU A 118 -15.76 8.32 2.75
N ASN A 119 -16.75 7.97 3.58
CA ASN A 119 -17.90 8.78 3.92
C ASN A 119 -17.70 9.68 5.16
N ASP A 120 -16.70 9.38 5.99
CA ASP A 120 -16.32 10.18 7.16
C ASP A 120 -15.91 11.61 6.78
N GLU A 121 -16.57 12.59 7.40
CA GLU A 121 -16.34 14.02 7.12
C GLU A 121 -14.90 14.42 7.41
N ARG A 122 -14.34 13.91 8.52
CA ARG A 122 -12.98 14.21 8.93
C ARG A 122 -11.99 13.68 7.90
N TYR A 123 -12.12 12.43 7.47
CA TYR A 123 -11.27 11.84 6.43
C TYR A 123 -11.36 12.63 5.11
N ARG A 124 -12.57 12.94 4.64
CA ARG A 124 -12.78 13.72 3.40
C ARG A 124 -12.11 15.09 3.48
N THR A 125 -12.31 15.81 4.58
CA THR A 125 -11.73 17.15 4.77
C THR A 125 -10.21 17.09 4.89
N MET A 126 -9.68 16.13 5.64
CA MET A 126 -8.23 15.92 5.76
C MET A 126 -7.58 15.59 4.42
N LYS A 127 -8.22 14.72 3.64
CA LYS A 127 -7.75 14.35 2.30
C LYS A 127 -7.80 15.54 1.33
N LEU A 128 -8.86 16.35 1.40
CA LEU A 128 -9.02 17.55 0.59
C LEU A 128 -7.97 18.62 0.91
N PHE A 129 -7.77 18.94 2.19
CA PHE A 129 -6.78 19.97 2.52
C PHE A 129 -5.36 19.48 2.31
N SER A 130 -5.05 18.23 2.64
CA SER A 130 -3.71 17.68 2.46
C SER A 130 -3.34 17.41 1.00
N SER A 131 -4.28 17.52 0.05
CA SER A 131 -3.96 17.46 -1.38
C SER A 131 -3.32 18.76 -1.88
N VAL A 132 -3.44 19.86 -1.14
CA VAL A 132 -2.84 21.15 -1.49
C VAL A 132 -1.35 21.16 -1.14
N PHE A 133 -0.50 21.51 -2.10
CA PHE A 133 0.94 21.65 -1.85
C PHE A 133 1.22 22.66 -0.72
N GLY A 134 2.03 22.27 0.26
CA GLY A 134 2.31 23.08 1.44
C GLY A 134 1.31 22.94 2.59
N VAL A 135 0.27 22.11 2.46
CA VAL A 135 -0.67 21.77 3.54
C VAL A 135 -0.42 20.36 4.05
N GLY A 136 0.17 20.27 5.25
CA GLY A 136 0.38 19.00 5.93
C GLY A 136 -0.76 18.64 6.90
N PRO A 137 -0.74 17.43 7.49
CA PRO A 137 -1.79 16.95 8.39
C PRO A 137 -2.08 17.90 9.57
N LYS A 138 -1.04 18.54 10.13
CA LYS A 138 -1.22 19.50 11.24
C LYS A 138 -1.98 20.75 10.81
N THR A 139 -1.71 21.27 9.63
CA THR A 139 -2.41 22.44 9.08
C THR A 139 -3.83 22.08 8.71
N ALA A 140 -4.03 20.93 8.04
CA ALA A 140 -5.35 20.41 7.71
C ALA A 140 -6.20 20.24 8.97
N GLU A 141 -5.66 19.60 10.02
CA GLU A 141 -6.35 19.41 11.30
C GLU A 141 -6.76 20.75 11.92
N ASN A 142 -5.84 21.73 11.93
CA ASN A 142 -6.16 23.06 12.45
C ASN A 142 -7.33 23.71 11.71
N TRP A 143 -7.36 23.61 10.38
CA TRP A 143 -8.47 24.13 9.58
C TRP A 143 -9.78 23.41 9.86
N PHE A 144 -9.75 22.08 10.00
CA PHE A 144 -10.93 21.29 10.35
C PHE A 144 -11.48 21.63 11.74
N CYS A 145 -10.62 21.79 12.75
CA CYS A 145 -11.02 22.22 14.09
C CYS A 145 -11.63 23.63 14.10
N ARG A 146 -11.30 24.47 13.11
CA ARG A 146 -11.91 25.79 12.91
C ARG A 146 -13.22 25.74 12.09
N GLY A 147 -13.73 24.55 11.79
CA GLY A 147 -14.99 24.36 11.06
C GLY A 147 -14.85 24.43 9.54
N LEU A 148 -13.64 24.58 8.99
CA LEU A 148 -13.44 24.64 7.54
C LEU A 148 -13.55 23.24 6.94
N ARG A 149 -14.29 23.10 5.83
CA ARG A 149 -14.53 21.84 5.11
C ARG A 149 -14.20 21.94 3.62
N THR A 150 -14.18 23.15 3.06
CA THR A 150 -13.97 23.39 1.62
C THR A 150 -12.85 24.40 1.35
N PHE A 151 -12.34 24.42 0.12
CA PHE A 151 -11.38 25.44 -0.32
C PHE A 151 -11.99 26.84 -0.33
N ALA A 152 -13.27 26.98 -0.68
CA ALA A 152 -13.94 28.28 -0.69
C ALA A 152 -14.00 28.89 0.72
N GLU A 153 -14.44 28.11 1.72
CA GLU A 153 -14.45 28.52 3.13
C GLU A 153 -13.06 28.88 3.62
N ARG A 154 -12.07 28.06 3.23
CA ARG A 154 -10.68 28.35 3.57
C ARG A 154 -10.23 29.67 2.94
N MET A 155 -10.51 29.93 1.67
CA MET A 155 -10.07 31.17 1.00
C MET A 155 -10.81 32.42 1.49
N SER A 156 -12.05 32.28 1.98
CA SER A 156 -12.83 33.37 2.56
C SER A 156 -12.49 33.68 4.02
N GLU A 157 -11.68 32.85 4.69
CA GLU A 157 -11.32 33.01 6.10
C GLU A 157 -10.12 33.96 6.29
N PRO A 158 -10.35 35.20 6.76
CA PRO A 158 -9.29 36.21 6.85
C PRO A 158 -8.31 35.95 7.99
N SER A 159 -8.72 35.23 9.05
CA SER A 159 -7.86 35.04 10.23
C SER A 159 -6.79 33.96 10.04
N VAL A 160 -6.84 33.19 8.95
CA VAL A 160 -5.82 32.21 8.63
C VAL A 160 -5.01 32.73 7.45
N ARG A 161 -3.75 33.05 7.71
CA ARG A 161 -2.80 33.51 6.69
C ARG A 161 -2.13 32.32 6.00
N LEU A 162 -2.19 32.28 4.67
CA LEU A 162 -1.45 31.29 3.89
C LEU A 162 0.03 31.67 3.81
N ASN A 163 0.90 30.68 3.97
CA ASN A 163 2.33 30.86 3.68
C ASN A 163 2.60 30.76 2.17
N ARG A 164 3.81 31.11 1.73
CA ARG A 164 4.18 31.11 0.30
C ARG A 164 3.94 29.77 -0.39
N MET A 165 4.22 28.65 0.29
CA MET A 165 4.01 27.32 -0.29
C MET A 165 2.52 27.03 -0.49
N GLN A 166 1.69 27.36 0.51
CA GLN A 166 0.25 27.15 0.45
C GLN A 166 -0.40 28.06 -0.58
N THR A 167 0.02 29.33 -0.69
CA THR A 167 -0.43 30.24 -1.73
C THR A 167 -0.15 29.67 -3.12
N ALA A 168 1.07 29.19 -3.37
CA ALA A 168 1.40 28.53 -4.63
C ALA A 168 0.59 27.24 -4.83
N GLY A 169 0.39 26.46 -3.76
CA GLY A 169 -0.39 25.22 -3.80
C GLY A 169 -1.85 25.44 -4.20
N PHE A 170 -2.48 26.53 -3.75
CA PHE A 170 -3.82 26.90 -4.19
C PHE A 170 -3.82 27.48 -5.62
N LEU A 171 -2.84 28.33 -5.95
CA LEU A 171 -2.75 28.98 -7.26
C LEU A 171 -2.59 27.97 -8.41
N PHE A 172 -1.80 26.91 -8.20
CA PHE A 172 -1.50 25.89 -9.21
C PHE A 172 -2.15 24.53 -8.88
N TYR A 173 -3.20 24.51 -8.06
CA TYR A 173 -3.80 23.28 -7.54
C TYR A 173 -4.24 22.32 -8.66
N GLU A 174 -4.92 22.86 -9.68
CA GLU A 174 -5.46 22.08 -10.79
C GLU A 174 -4.37 21.34 -11.57
N ASP A 175 -3.21 21.95 -11.76
CA ASP A 175 -2.12 21.35 -12.52
C ASP A 175 -1.31 20.37 -11.69
N ILE A 176 -1.02 20.71 -10.42
CA ILE A 176 -0.26 19.84 -9.51
C ILE A 176 -1.08 18.59 -9.12
N SER A 177 -2.41 18.68 -9.13
CA SER A 177 -3.29 17.55 -8.81
C SER A 177 -3.37 16.50 -9.92
N LYS A 178 -3.00 16.85 -11.15
CA LYS A 178 -2.99 15.91 -12.28
C LYS A 178 -1.78 14.98 -12.17
N PRO A 179 -1.96 13.67 -12.41
CA PRO A 179 -0.82 12.75 -12.48
C PRO A 179 0.13 13.14 -13.60
N VAL A 180 1.42 13.24 -13.28
CA VAL A 180 2.47 13.50 -14.27
C VAL A 180 2.70 12.24 -15.13
N SER A 181 2.71 12.41 -16.44
CA SER A 181 2.99 11.34 -17.41
C SER A 181 4.49 11.06 -17.55
N ARG A 182 4.84 9.89 -18.10
CA ARG A 182 6.26 9.57 -18.40
C ARG A 182 6.86 10.52 -19.44
N THR A 183 6.05 11.03 -20.37
CA THR A 183 6.47 12.00 -21.37
C THR A 183 6.83 13.32 -20.72
N GLU A 184 5.97 13.86 -19.85
CA GLU A 184 6.25 15.08 -19.09
C GLU A 184 7.49 14.91 -18.19
N ALA A 185 7.61 13.78 -17.49
CA ALA A 185 8.78 13.49 -16.66
C ALA A 185 10.08 13.46 -17.49
N SER A 186 10.03 12.95 -18.72
CA SER A 186 11.18 12.93 -19.64
C SER A 186 11.50 14.33 -20.18
N ALA A 187 10.48 15.13 -20.49
CA ALA A 187 10.67 16.53 -20.89
C ALA A 187 11.32 17.35 -19.75
N LEU A 188 10.86 17.16 -18.50
CA LEU A 188 11.47 17.80 -17.33
C LEU A 188 12.92 17.37 -17.12
N LYS A 189 13.26 16.10 -17.38
CA LYS A 189 14.65 15.62 -17.31
C LYS A 189 15.56 16.41 -18.26
N ILE A 190 15.12 16.62 -19.51
CA ILE A 190 15.89 17.36 -20.52
C ILE A 190 16.15 18.79 -20.05
N ILE A 191 15.11 19.50 -19.59
CA ILE A 191 15.24 20.88 -19.09
C ILE A 191 16.23 20.95 -17.92
N VAL A 192 16.17 19.99 -16.99
CA VAL A 192 17.10 19.93 -15.85
C VAL A 192 18.51 19.57 -16.31
N GLU A 193 18.68 18.64 -17.26
CA GLU A 193 19.98 18.27 -17.83
C GLU A 193 20.67 19.47 -18.48
N GLU A 194 19.96 20.21 -19.32
CA GLU A 194 20.48 21.41 -19.97
C GLU A 194 20.92 22.46 -18.93
N ALA A 195 20.09 22.72 -17.92
CA ALA A 195 20.42 23.66 -16.85
C ALA A 195 21.63 23.22 -16.01
N VAL A 196 21.75 21.92 -15.73
CA VAL A 196 22.85 21.35 -14.92
C VAL A 196 24.17 21.36 -15.69
N ILE A 197 24.15 21.02 -16.99
CA ILE A 197 25.35 21.01 -17.84
C ILE A 197 25.96 22.41 -17.95
N CYS A 198 25.12 23.46 -18.00
CA CYS A 198 25.58 24.86 -17.98
C CYS A 198 26.38 25.21 -16.72
N VAL A 199 26.13 24.52 -15.59
CA VAL A 199 26.83 24.75 -14.32
C VAL A 199 28.02 23.80 -14.14
N ASN A 200 27.86 22.53 -14.54
CA ASN A 200 28.88 21.49 -14.45
C ASN A 200 28.78 20.52 -15.64
N PRO A 201 29.67 20.65 -16.66
CA PRO A 201 29.64 19.79 -17.84
C PRO A 201 29.84 18.30 -17.57
N SER A 202 30.42 17.94 -16.42
CA SER A 202 30.69 16.56 -16.04
C SER A 202 29.55 15.93 -15.22
N ALA A 203 28.47 16.66 -14.95
CA ALA A 203 27.35 16.17 -14.16
C ALA A 203 26.41 15.28 -14.97
N THR A 204 25.80 14.30 -14.30
CA THR A 204 24.81 13.39 -14.88
C THR A 204 23.48 13.50 -14.13
N VAL A 205 22.37 13.50 -14.86
CA VAL A 205 21.03 13.55 -14.27
C VAL A 205 20.31 12.22 -14.51
N SER A 206 19.55 11.75 -13.53
CA SER A 206 18.79 10.51 -13.63
C SER A 206 17.43 10.64 -12.94
N ILE A 207 16.40 10.08 -13.55
CA ILE A 207 15.04 10.04 -12.97
C ILE A 207 15.01 9.07 -11.79
N THR A 208 14.49 9.52 -10.65
CA THR A 208 14.36 8.73 -9.41
C THR A 208 12.90 8.54 -9.00
N GLY A 209 12.64 8.05 -7.78
CA GLY A 209 11.30 8.00 -7.19
C GLY A 209 10.39 6.96 -7.85
N GLY A 210 9.08 7.29 -7.94
CA GLY A 210 8.06 6.41 -8.52
C GLY A 210 8.30 6.08 -9.99
N PHE A 211 8.80 7.03 -10.78
CA PHE A 211 9.06 6.84 -12.22
C PHE A 211 10.22 5.88 -12.53
N ARG A 212 11.13 5.65 -11.57
CA ARG A 212 12.22 4.68 -11.68
C ARG A 212 11.75 3.23 -11.48
N ARG A 213 10.61 3.02 -10.82
CA ARG A 213 10.01 1.70 -10.62
C ARG A 213 9.05 1.36 -11.76
#